data_AF-A0A8H4JF65-F1
#
_entry.id   AF-A0A8H4JF65-F1
#
_cell.length_a   1.000
_cell.length_b   1.000
_cell.length_c   1.000
_cell.angle_alpha   90.00
_cell.angle_beta   90.00
_cell.angle_gamma   90.00
#
_symmetry.space_group_name_H-M   'P 1'
#
loop_
_entity.id
_entity.type
_entity.pdbx_description
1 polymer ?
#
loop_
_entity_poly.entity_id
_entity_poly.type
_entity_poly.pdbx_seq_one_letter_code
_entity_poly.pdbx_strand_id
1 'polypeptide(L)'
;MIAGITTETIPTQSDIARSIQTVIEFVAANEGLEYFAYERNQLWHVGLGCQASLTIDPAGNLATIKKGEYQQQKPILSTIDREARDFLREHSDIGFKIFGYVGYNYAPHARGTPYTPGKWPLFTLMIPRHQITVGAESITVEGRDDKMFCSISNALRLAQASPIPRMIMSVDISQGATEYI
;
A
#
# COMPACT_ATOMS: atom_id res chain seq x y z
N MET A 1 2.07 15.98 21.98
CA MET A 1 2.19 14.51 22.14
C MET A 1 2.06 13.89 20.76
N ILE A 2 3.13 13.27 20.25
CA ILE A 2 3.02 12.45 19.04
C ILE A 2 2.30 11.19 19.48
N ALA A 3 1.09 10.94 18.97
CA ALA A 3 0.35 9.71 19.27
C ALA A 3 1.22 8.53 18.82
N GLY A 4 1.61 7.67 19.77
CA GLY A 4 2.43 6.50 19.49
C GLY A 4 1.71 5.53 18.56
N ILE A 5 2.50 4.72 17.85
CA ILE A 5 1.99 3.57 17.10
C ILE A 5 1.65 2.50 18.12
N THR A 6 0.48 1.89 17.95
CA THR A 6 0.08 0.70 18.67
C THR A 6 0.25 -0.49 17.76
N THR A 7 0.76 -1.57 18.35
CA THR A 7 0.94 -2.86 17.69
C THR A 7 0.15 -3.90 18.46
N GLU A 8 -0.65 -4.68 17.74
CA GLU A 8 -1.36 -5.82 18.27
C GLU A 8 -1.01 -7.08 17.47
N THR A 9 -0.75 -8.18 18.16
CA THR A 9 -0.55 -9.49 17.54
C THR A 9 -1.72 -10.42 17.89
N ILE A 10 -2.39 -10.91 16.85
CA ILE A 10 -3.49 -11.86 16.92
C ILE A 10 -2.95 -13.23 16.52
N PRO A 11 -2.86 -14.21 17.44
CA PRO A 11 -2.43 -15.56 17.11
C PRO A 11 -3.39 -16.21 16.10
N THR A 12 -2.85 -17.03 15.20
CA THR A 12 -3.64 -17.82 14.27
C THR A 12 -3.04 -19.19 14.01
N GLN A 13 -3.87 -20.13 13.55
CA GLN A 13 -3.47 -21.42 13.01
C GLN A 13 -3.99 -21.48 11.57
N SER A 14 -3.46 -20.57 10.75
CA SER A 14 -3.85 -20.42 9.35
C SER A 14 -2.84 -21.12 8.45
N ASP A 15 -3.33 -21.69 7.34
CA ASP A 15 -2.47 -22.02 6.22
C ASP A 15 -2.37 -20.82 5.24
N ILE A 16 -1.63 -21.02 4.15
CA ILE A 16 -1.45 -19.99 3.12
C ILE A 16 -2.80 -19.59 2.49
N ALA A 17 -3.71 -20.56 2.27
CA ALA A 17 -5.01 -20.31 1.66
C ALA A 17 -5.92 -19.47 2.58
N ARG A 18 -5.86 -19.70 3.89
CA ARG A 18 -6.55 -18.86 4.87
C ARG A 18 -5.95 -17.46 4.92
N SER A 19 -4.63 -17.32 4.81
CA SER A 19 -3.94 -16.03 4.84
C SER A 19 -4.41 -15.10 3.70
N ILE A 20 -4.50 -15.61 2.47
CA ILE A 20 -5.01 -14.82 1.34
C ILE A 20 -6.50 -14.51 1.48
N GLN A 21 -7.30 -15.46 1.98
CA GLN A 21 -8.72 -15.23 2.24
C GLN A 21 -8.92 -14.09 3.26
N THR A 22 -8.14 -14.08 4.34
CA THR A 22 -8.17 -12.99 5.32
C THR A 22 -7.80 -11.65 4.70
N VAL A 23 -6.83 -11.60 3.80
CA VAL A 23 -6.47 -10.36 3.08
C VAL A 23 -7.62 -9.89 2.20
N ILE A 24 -8.28 -10.80 1.45
CA ILE A 24 -9.43 -10.47 0.60
C ILE A 24 -10.58 -9.91 1.43
N GLU A 25 -10.94 -10.59 2.52
CA GLU A 25 -12.00 -10.17 3.43
C GLU A 25 -11.66 -8.83 4.10
N PHE A 26 -10.41 -8.64 4.49
CA PHE A 26 -9.93 -7.39 5.05
C PHE A 26 -10.05 -6.23 4.07
N VAL A 27 -9.62 -6.40 2.82
CA VAL A 27 -9.75 -5.34 1.80
C VAL A 27 -11.22 -5.07 1.49
N ALA A 28 -12.04 -6.10 1.35
CA ALA A 28 -13.48 -5.96 1.08
C ALA A 28 -14.22 -5.25 2.24
N ALA A 29 -13.89 -5.55 3.49
CA ALA A 29 -14.49 -4.91 4.66
C ALA A 29 -14.12 -3.42 4.81
N ASN A 30 -13.10 -2.96 4.07
CA ASN A 30 -12.61 -1.58 4.11
C ASN A 30 -12.77 -0.88 2.74
N GLU A 31 -13.81 -1.26 1.99
CA GLU A 31 -14.16 -0.65 0.72
C GLU A 31 -14.27 0.89 0.85
N GLY A 32 -13.74 1.60 -0.16
CA GLY A 32 -13.72 3.06 -0.18
C GLY A 32 -12.46 3.69 0.43
N LEU A 33 -11.60 2.90 1.09
CA LEU A 33 -10.27 3.35 1.51
C LEU A 33 -9.21 2.96 0.49
N GLU A 34 -8.18 3.80 0.36
CA GLU A 34 -6.96 3.44 -0.36
C GLU A 34 -6.31 2.23 0.31
N TYR A 35 -5.87 1.24 -0.46
CA TYR A 35 -5.15 0.08 0.07
C TYR A 35 -3.96 -0.27 -0.81
N PHE A 36 -2.95 -0.90 -0.20
CA PHE A 36 -1.75 -1.37 -0.86
C PHE A 36 -1.42 -2.76 -0.33
N ALA A 37 -1.19 -3.73 -1.21
CA ALA A 37 -0.89 -5.11 -0.80
C ALA A 37 0.41 -5.58 -1.45
N TYR A 38 1.22 -6.31 -0.68
CA TYR A 38 2.45 -6.92 -1.16
C TYR A 38 2.72 -8.24 -0.45
N GLU A 39 2.92 -9.31 -1.20
CA GLU A 39 3.30 -10.61 -0.66
C GLU A 39 4.82 -10.78 -0.72
N ARG A 40 5.43 -11.20 0.39
CA ARG A 40 6.84 -11.61 0.43
C ARG A 40 7.07 -12.66 1.50
N ASN A 41 7.79 -13.73 1.15
CA ASN A 41 8.16 -14.81 2.08
C ASN A 41 6.95 -15.40 2.81
N GLN A 42 5.84 -15.64 2.10
CA GLN A 42 4.57 -16.16 2.66
C GLN A 42 3.90 -15.23 3.69
N LEU A 43 4.31 -13.97 3.74
CA LEU A 43 3.66 -12.92 4.51
C LEU A 43 2.98 -11.95 3.55
N TRP A 44 1.74 -11.62 3.85
CA TRP A 44 1.02 -10.53 3.21
C TRP A 44 1.18 -9.27 4.04
N HIS A 45 1.67 -8.21 3.40
CA HIS A 45 1.70 -6.87 3.97
C HIS A 45 0.62 -6.03 3.31
N VAL A 46 -0.30 -5.49 4.10
CA VAL A 46 -1.39 -4.66 3.60
C VAL A 46 -1.38 -3.33 4.33
N GLY A 47 -1.23 -2.23 3.59
CA GLY A 47 -1.43 -0.87 4.08
C GLY A 47 -2.84 -0.39 3.80
N LEU A 48 -3.45 0.32 4.74
CA LEU A 48 -4.79 0.90 4.64
C LEU A 48 -4.75 2.41 4.89
N GLY A 49 -5.47 3.13 4.03
CA GLY A 49 -5.45 4.58 3.92
C GLY A 49 -4.07 5.10 3.50
N CYS A 50 -3.98 6.40 3.24
CA CYS A 50 -2.72 7.07 2.98
C CYS A 50 -2.51 8.18 4.01
N GLN A 51 -1.40 8.10 4.75
CA GLN A 51 -0.97 9.18 5.65
C GLN A 51 -0.20 10.22 4.86
N ALA A 52 0.77 9.76 4.07
CA ALA A 52 1.59 10.60 3.22
C ALA A 52 1.94 9.85 1.92
N SER A 53 1.98 10.57 0.81
CA SER A 53 2.46 10.03 -0.46
C SER A 53 3.34 11.02 -1.21
N LEU A 54 4.28 10.48 -1.99
CA LEU A 54 5.03 11.18 -3.01
C LEU A 54 4.63 10.58 -4.36
N THR A 55 4.23 11.42 -5.31
CA THR A 55 3.93 11.02 -6.68
C THR A 55 4.72 11.89 -7.64
N ILE A 56 5.42 11.26 -8.57
CA ILE A 56 6.15 11.93 -9.65
C ILE A 56 5.32 11.85 -10.91
N ASP A 57 5.05 13.00 -11.50
CA ASP A 57 4.22 13.09 -12.70
C ASP A 57 4.81 12.27 -13.87
N PRO A 58 4.00 11.92 -14.90
CA PRO A 58 4.46 11.07 -15.99
C PRO A 58 5.64 11.64 -16.78
N ALA A 59 5.89 12.95 -16.72
CA ALA A 59 6.99 13.63 -17.40
C ALA A 59 8.27 13.71 -16.54
N GLY A 60 8.19 13.44 -15.23
CA GLY A 60 9.32 13.51 -14.31
C GLY A 60 9.75 14.93 -13.96
N ASN A 61 8.85 15.90 -14.09
CA ASN A 61 9.10 17.32 -13.86
C ASN A 61 8.48 17.82 -12.57
N LEU A 62 7.43 17.17 -12.07
CA LEU A 62 6.66 17.59 -10.90
C LEU A 62 6.58 16.48 -9.86
N ALA A 63 6.90 16.85 -8.62
CA ALA A 63 6.63 16.04 -7.44
C ALA A 63 5.38 16.57 -6.73
N THR A 64 4.44 15.67 -6.47
CA THR A 64 3.26 15.93 -5.63
C THR A 64 3.44 15.19 -4.30
N ILE A 65 3.45 15.95 -3.20
CA ILE A 65 3.45 15.41 -1.85
C ILE A 65 2.05 15.64 -1.25
N LYS A 66 1.40 14.58 -0.80
CA LYS A 66 0.11 14.64 -0.09
C LYS A 66 0.32 14.19 1.35
N LYS A 67 -0.29 14.89 2.31
CA LYS A 67 -0.28 14.55 3.74
C LYS A 67 -1.60 14.98 4.38
N GLY A 68 -2.48 14.02 4.67
CA GLY A 68 -3.86 14.34 5.08
C GLY A 68 -4.56 15.18 4.00
N GLU A 69 -5.13 16.32 4.40
CA GLU A 69 -5.76 17.30 3.48
C GLU A 69 -4.74 18.21 2.79
N TYR A 70 -3.49 18.22 3.24
CA TYR A 70 -2.46 19.04 2.65
C TYR A 70 -1.93 18.37 1.37
N GLN A 71 -1.88 19.13 0.28
CA GLN A 71 -1.26 18.73 -0.97
C GLN A 71 -0.33 19.85 -1.44
N GLN A 72 0.90 19.48 -1.76
CA GLN A 72 1.90 20.37 -2.31
C GLN A 72 2.41 19.81 -3.63
N GLN A 73 2.53 20.68 -4.62
CA GLN A 73 3.23 20.38 -5.86
C GLN A 73 4.48 21.24 -5.93
N LYS A 74 5.60 20.63 -6.34
CA LYS A 74 6.86 21.33 -6.54
C LYS A 74 7.57 20.86 -7.81
N PRO A 75 8.25 21.75 -8.54
CA PRO A 75 9.16 21.37 -9.60
C PRO A 75 10.29 20.50 -9.06
N ILE A 76 10.68 19.49 -9.82
CA ILE A 76 11.86 18.67 -9.54
C ILE A 76 13.07 19.41 -10.09
N LEU A 77 13.79 20.10 -9.20
CA LEU A 77 15.03 20.81 -9.52
C LEU A 77 16.27 19.91 -9.39
N SER A 78 16.08 18.72 -8.82
CA SER A 78 17.12 17.74 -8.54
C SER A 78 16.83 16.42 -9.28
N THR A 79 17.18 15.28 -8.69
CA THR A 79 16.89 13.96 -9.24
C THR A 79 15.72 13.31 -8.50
N ILE A 80 14.95 12.46 -9.18
CA ILE A 80 13.81 11.75 -8.55
C ILE A 80 14.25 10.97 -7.31
N ASP A 81 15.44 10.35 -7.31
CA ASP A 81 15.92 9.58 -6.17
C ASP A 81 16.23 10.48 -4.96
N ARG A 82 16.65 11.73 -5.18
CA ARG A 82 16.81 12.71 -4.10
C ARG A 82 15.45 13.12 -3.52
N GLU A 83 14.47 13.41 -4.37
CA GLU A 83 13.11 13.73 -3.93
C GLU A 83 12.49 12.58 -3.12
N ALA A 84 12.71 11.33 -3.53
CA ALA A 84 12.28 10.15 -2.79
C ALA A 84 12.95 10.06 -1.42
N ARG A 85 14.27 10.24 -1.34
CA ARG A 85 15.01 10.19 -0.06
C ARG A 85 14.58 11.29 0.90
N ASP A 86 14.36 12.50 0.39
CA ASP A 86 13.93 13.64 1.21
C ASP A 86 12.50 13.41 1.74
N PHE A 87 11.58 12.92 0.91
CA PHE A 87 10.25 12.49 1.34
C PHE A 87 10.31 11.42 2.44
N LEU A 88 11.14 10.40 2.27
CA LEU A 88 11.30 9.35 3.27
C LEU A 88 11.89 9.91 4.57
N ARG A 89 12.90 10.76 4.50
CA ARG A 89 13.48 11.38 5.71
C ARG A 89 12.44 12.20 6.48
N GLU A 90 11.51 12.85 5.81
CA GLU A 90 10.51 13.71 6.45
C GLU A 90 9.29 12.93 6.99
N HIS A 91 9.00 11.74 6.46
CA HIS A 91 7.75 11.06 6.75
C HIS A 91 7.87 9.61 7.23
N SER A 92 9.07 9.02 7.24
CA SER A 92 9.27 7.61 7.65
C SER A 92 9.46 7.40 9.16
N ASP A 93 9.41 8.45 9.98
CA ASP A 93 9.60 8.39 11.44
C ASP A 93 8.63 7.45 12.19
N ILE A 94 7.58 6.97 11.50
CA ILE A 94 6.48 6.18 12.05
C ILE A 94 6.69 4.68 11.77
N GLY A 95 7.88 4.19 11.40
CA GLY A 95 8.19 2.75 11.37
C GLY A 95 7.34 1.87 10.43
N PHE A 96 6.38 2.45 9.71
CA PHE A 96 5.52 1.75 8.76
C PHE A 96 6.30 1.36 7.51
N LYS A 97 5.82 0.29 6.88
CA LYS A 97 6.29 -0.09 5.55
C LYS A 97 5.85 0.97 4.54
N ILE A 98 6.76 1.31 3.64
CA ILE A 98 6.46 2.15 2.49
C ILE A 98 6.08 1.25 1.33
N PHE A 99 4.93 1.54 0.73
CA PHE A 99 4.46 0.89 -0.49
C PHE A 99 4.77 1.78 -1.68
N GLY A 100 4.98 1.19 -2.85
CA GLY A 100 5.30 1.98 -4.03
C GLY A 100 5.20 1.19 -5.31
N TYR A 101 5.08 1.92 -6.41
CA TYR A 101 5.21 1.39 -7.75
C TYR A 101 6.07 2.32 -8.60
N VAL A 102 6.72 1.73 -9.60
CA VAL A 102 7.60 2.43 -10.54
C VAL A 102 7.08 2.13 -11.94
N GLY A 103 6.73 3.17 -12.68
CA GLY A 103 6.26 3.07 -14.06
C GLY A 103 7.38 2.76 -15.03
N TYR A 104 7.05 2.13 -16.17
CA TYR A 104 8.01 1.75 -17.21
C TYR A 104 8.93 2.91 -17.66
N ASN A 105 8.35 4.09 -17.84
CA ASN A 105 9.07 5.30 -18.28
C ASN A 105 10.07 5.84 -17.25
N TYR A 106 10.11 5.31 -16.02
CA TYR A 106 11.14 5.66 -15.06
C TYR A 106 12.54 5.31 -15.59
N ALA A 107 12.67 4.17 -16.28
CA ALA A 107 13.95 3.72 -16.81
C ALA A 107 14.56 4.67 -17.86
N PRO A 108 13.86 5.07 -18.95
CA PRO A 108 14.40 6.05 -19.89
C PRO A 108 14.60 7.42 -19.23
N HIS A 109 13.69 7.85 -18.34
CA HIS A 109 13.85 9.11 -17.59
C HIS A 109 15.15 9.12 -16.77
N ALA A 110 15.41 8.08 -15.96
CA ALA A 110 16.61 7.97 -15.13
C ALA A 110 17.91 7.89 -15.95
N ARG A 111 17.83 7.50 -17.23
CA ARG A 111 18.96 7.45 -18.17
C ARG A 111 19.10 8.72 -19.01
N GLY A 112 18.24 9.72 -18.83
CA GLY A 112 18.20 10.91 -19.69
C GLY A 112 17.85 10.60 -21.15
N THR A 113 17.21 9.45 -21.41
CA THR A 113 16.76 9.06 -22.75
C THR A 113 15.39 9.67 -23.03
N PRO A 114 15.16 10.32 -24.18
CA PRO A 114 13.85 10.84 -24.54
C PRO A 114 12.78 9.74 -24.55
N TYR A 115 11.58 10.08 -24.08
CA TYR A 115 10.42 9.19 -24.06
C TYR A 115 9.14 10.02 -24.15
N THR A 116 8.04 9.38 -24.53
CA THR A 116 6.71 10.00 -24.51
C THR A 116 6.04 9.72 -23.16
N PRO A 117 5.70 10.75 -22.36
CA PRO A 117 4.98 10.57 -21.11
C PRO A 117 3.63 9.86 -21.31
N GLY A 118 3.32 8.92 -20.40
CA GLY A 118 2.03 8.21 -20.38
C GLY A 118 0.99 8.90 -19.49
N LYS A 119 -0.04 8.16 -19.08
CA LYS A 119 -1.05 8.62 -18.10
C LYS A 119 -0.66 8.31 -16.65
N TRP A 120 0.14 7.28 -16.44
CA TRP A 120 0.53 6.82 -15.11
C TRP A 120 1.76 7.57 -14.59
N PRO A 121 1.85 7.82 -13.27
CA PRO A 121 3.03 8.38 -12.65
C PRO A 121 4.30 7.59 -12.99
N LEU A 122 5.45 8.28 -13.06
CA LEU A 122 6.75 7.58 -13.16
C LEU A 122 7.02 6.78 -11.89
N PHE A 123 6.59 7.29 -10.74
CA PHE A 123 6.94 6.76 -9.45
C PHE A 123 5.95 7.26 -8.40
N THR A 124 5.52 6.36 -7.50
CA THR A 124 4.75 6.72 -6.32
C THR A 124 5.26 5.98 -5.10
N LEU A 125 5.38 6.67 -3.97
CA LEU A 125 5.54 6.11 -2.63
C LEU A 125 4.33 6.47 -1.77
N MET A 126 3.87 5.51 -0.96
CA MET A 126 2.72 5.64 -0.08
C MET A 126 3.07 5.10 1.30
N ILE A 127 2.82 5.90 2.32
CA ILE A 127 2.93 5.52 3.73
C ILE A 127 1.51 5.37 4.25
N PRO A 128 1.09 4.16 4.69
CA PRO A 128 -0.28 3.92 5.09
C PRO A 128 -0.60 4.59 6.44
N ARG A 129 -1.89 4.64 6.81
CA ARG A 129 -2.31 5.08 8.17
C ARG A 129 -2.33 3.91 9.15
N HIS A 130 -2.70 2.74 8.65
CA HIS A 130 -2.73 1.47 9.38
C HIS A 130 -2.12 0.41 8.48
N GLN A 131 -1.45 -0.59 9.05
CA GLN A 131 -0.94 -1.73 8.28
C GLN A 131 -1.24 -3.03 9.01
N ILE A 132 -1.44 -4.09 8.24
CA ILE A 132 -1.50 -5.45 8.75
C ILE A 132 -0.43 -6.30 8.09
N THR A 133 0.13 -7.23 8.86
CA THR A 133 0.97 -8.31 8.34
C THR A 133 0.29 -9.62 8.68
N VAL A 134 -0.12 -10.37 7.65
CA VAL A 134 -0.82 -11.64 7.77
C VAL A 134 0.17 -12.76 7.45
N GLY A 135 0.37 -13.68 8.41
CA GLY A 135 1.11 -14.91 8.23
C GLY A 135 0.35 -16.12 8.79
N ALA A 136 0.95 -17.30 8.63
CA ALA A 136 0.36 -18.57 9.06
C ALA A 136 0.12 -18.67 10.57
N GLU A 137 1.02 -18.09 11.38
CA GLU A 137 1.01 -18.20 12.85
C GLU A 137 0.40 -16.99 13.55
N SER A 138 0.41 -15.83 12.89
CA SER A 138 -0.11 -14.60 13.49
C SER A 138 -0.51 -13.56 12.45
N ILE A 139 -1.40 -12.68 12.87
CA ILE A 139 -1.70 -11.42 12.20
C ILE A 139 -1.21 -10.30 13.12
N THR A 140 -0.37 -9.41 12.59
CA THR A 140 0.05 -8.20 13.29
C THR A 140 -0.70 -7.01 12.73
N VAL A 141 -1.28 -6.18 13.60
CA VAL A 141 -1.95 -4.92 13.26
C VAL A 141 -1.14 -3.78 13.84
N GLU A 142 -0.82 -2.79 13.03
CA GLU A 142 -0.06 -1.60 13.42
C GLU A 142 -0.79 -0.34 12.95
N GLY A 143 -0.87 0.66 13.81
CA GLY A 143 -1.63 1.88 13.51
C GLY A 143 -1.57 2.88 14.65
N ARG A 144 -2.16 4.06 14.46
CA ARG A 144 -2.46 4.95 15.58
C ARG A 144 -3.55 4.31 16.44
N ASP A 145 -3.46 4.44 17.77
CA ASP A 145 -4.55 4.05 18.67
C ASP A 145 -5.78 4.95 18.45
N ASP A 146 -6.62 4.54 17.51
CA ASP A 146 -7.85 5.23 17.14
C ASP A 146 -8.99 4.21 16.92
N LYS A 147 -10.20 4.74 16.69
CA LYS A 147 -11.38 3.90 16.44
C LYS A 147 -11.18 2.94 15.28
N MET A 148 -10.39 3.34 14.28
CA MET A 148 -10.12 2.51 13.11
C MET A 148 -9.21 1.33 13.47
N PHE A 149 -8.16 1.55 14.27
CA PHE A 149 -7.31 0.48 14.78
C PHE A 149 -8.10 -0.56 15.58
N CYS A 150 -8.97 -0.12 16.49
CA CYS A 150 -9.85 -1.01 17.25
C CYS A 150 -10.83 -1.76 16.33
N SER A 151 -11.39 -1.09 15.33
CA SER A 151 -12.29 -1.71 14.35
C SER A 151 -11.60 -2.81 13.54
N ILE A 152 -10.40 -2.53 13.01
CA ILE A 152 -9.58 -3.47 12.26
C ILE A 152 -9.25 -4.70 13.12
N SER A 153 -8.74 -4.48 14.32
CA SER A 153 -8.31 -5.58 15.20
C SER A 153 -9.49 -6.47 15.59
N ASN A 154 -10.65 -5.88 15.91
CA ASN A 154 -11.86 -6.65 16.21
C ASN A 154 -12.40 -7.42 15.00
N ALA A 155 -12.42 -6.81 13.81
CA ALA A 155 -12.85 -7.48 12.60
C ALA A 155 -11.96 -8.71 12.27
N LEU A 156 -10.65 -8.58 12.42
CA LEU A 156 -9.70 -9.68 12.19
C LEU A 156 -9.87 -10.81 13.20
N ARG A 157 -10.10 -10.51 14.49
CA ARG A 157 -10.42 -11.53 15.50
C ARG A 157 -11.70 -12.29 15.17
N LEU A 158 -12.75 -11.59 14.74
CA LEU A 158 -14.03 -12.21 14.37
C LEU A 158 -13.92 -13.05 13.09
N ALA A 159 -13.14 -12.59 12.10
CA ALA A 159 -12.89 -13.32 10.87
C ALA A 159 -12.21 -14.67 11.13
N GLN A 160 -11.29 -14.73 12.09
CA GLN A 160 -10.63 -15.99 12.47
C GLN A 160 -11.60 -17.05 13.00
N ALA A 161 -12.71 -16.65 13.60
CA ALA A 161 -13.74 -17.57 14.11
C ALA A 161 -14.69 -18.10 13.01
N SER A 162 -14.68 -17.51 11.81
CA SER A 162 -15.62 -17.87 10.73
C SER A 162 -15.05 -18.96 9.81
N PRO A 163 -15.84 -19.96 9.41
CA PRO A 163 -15.40 -20.99 8.47
C PRO A 163 -15.04 -20.39 7.10
N ILE A 164 -14.03 -20.93 6.43
CA ILE A 164 -13.56 -20.47 5.11
C ILE A 164 -14.69 -20.68 4.09
N PRO A 165 -15.21 -19.61 3.45
CA PRO A 165 -16.07 -19.77 2.30
C PRO A 165 -15.25 -20.38 1.16
N ARG A 166 -15.68 -21.51 0.58
CA ARG A 166 -15.08 -22.02 -0.66
C ARG A 166 -15.42 -21.07 -1.80
N MET A 167 -14.55 -20.08 -2.05
CA MET A 167 -14.64 -19.27 -3.26
C MET A 167 -13.98 -20.02 -4.42
N ILE A 168 -14.80 -20.50 -5.36
CA ILE A 168 -14.35 -20.89 -6.69
C ILE A 168 -14.46 -19.62 -7.55
N MET A 169 -13.37 -18.90 -7.71
CA MET A 169 -13.30 -17.83 -8.70
C MET A 169 -12.77 -18.41 -10.01
N SER A 170 -13.61 -18.40 -11.06
CA SER A 170 -13.14 -18.59 -12.43
C SER A 170 -12.57 -17.26 -12.93
N VAL A 171 -11.26 -17.20 -13.15
CA VAL A 171 -10.64 -16.06 -13.83
C VAL A 171 -10.82 -16.23 -15.33
N ASP A 172 -11.58 -15.33 -15.95
CA ASP A 172 -11.69 -15.26 -17.41
C ASP A 172 -10.54 -14.42 -17.96
N ILE A 173 -9.51 -15.10 -18.45
CA ILE A 173 -8.32 -14.49 -19.07
C ILE A 173 -8.60 -13.84 -20.43
N SER A 174 -9.84 -13.92 -20.96
CA SER A 174 -10.22 -13.29 -22.21
C SER A 174 -10.78 -11.87 -22.06
N GLN A 175 -11.11 -11.44 -20.84
CA GLN A 175 -11.56 -10.07 -20.59
C GLN A 175 -10.40 -9.06 -20.76
N GLY A 176 -10.55 -8.12 -21.69
CA GLY A 176 -9.65 -6.97 -21.86
C GLY A 176 -8.38 -7.24 -22.68
N ALA A 177 -8.17 -8.46 -23.20
CA ALA A 177 -6.99 -8.80 -24.00
C ALA A 177 -6.81 -7.94 -25.27
N THR A 178 -7.90 -7.37 -25.79
CA THR A 178 -7.89 -6.51 -26.99
C THR A 178 -7.63 -5.03 -26.69
N GLU A 179 -7.61 -4.60 -25.42
CA GLU A 179 -7.41 -3.19 -25.04
C GLU A 179 -5.93 -2.79 -24.95
N TYR A 180 -5.01 -3.73 -25.16
CA TYR A 180 -3.56 -3.54 -25.08
C TYR A 180 -2.84 -3.79 -26.42
N ILE A 181 -3.58 -3.79 -27.55
CA ILE A 181 -3.02 -3.87 -28.91
C ILE A 181 -2.98 -2.48 -29.54
#